data_AF-A0A0Q0Y0R0-F1
#
_entry.id   AF-A0A0Q0Y0R0-F1
#
_cell.length_a   1.000
_cell.length_b   1.000
_cell.length_c   1.000
_cell.angle_alpha   90.00
_cell.angle_beta   90.00
_cell.angle_gamma   90.00
#
_symmetry.space_group_name_H-M   'P 1'
#
loop_
_entity.id
_entity.type
_entity.pdbx_description
1 polymer ?
#
loop_
_entity_poly.entity_id
_entity_poly.type
_entity_poly.pdbx_seq_one_letter_code
_entity_poly.pdbx_strand_id
1 'polypeptide(L)'
;MSGVTNLTVLVDDEPTPDGWIKIGKDLNAGAGGAYLYFAYEQGSGAPITNIIFLLSKDESAPPSYHRIDVDLNKGAGGAYIYTAFTREAHLGSPIEDLDVILGDNSGIQPQAPWRRIDVDLNKGAGGKYVYLVYRNA
;
A
#
# COMPACT_ATOMS: atom_id res chain seq x y z
N MET A 1 -19.73 9.97 -5.70
CA MET A 1 -18.72 8.93 -5.97
C MET A 1 -17.97 8.72 -4.68
N SER A 2 -17.86 7.48 -4.21
CA SER A 2 -17.08 7.13 -3.02
C SER A 2 -15.68 6.74 -3.46
N GLY A 3 -14.67 7.49 -3.02
CA GLY A 3 -13.26 7.19 -3.28
C GLY A 3 -12.55 6.75 -2.01
N VAL A 4 -11.35 6.20 -2.16
CA VAL A 4 -10.46 5.97 -1.03
C VAL A 4 -10.00 7.31 -0.49
N THR A 5 -10.36 7.63 0.75
CA THR A 5 -10.07 8.93 1.38
C THR A 5 -8.86 8.89 2.27
N ASN A 6 -8.57 7.75 2.91
CA ASN A 6 -7.43 7.56 3.79
C ASN A 6 -6.81 6.17 3.62
N LEU A 7 -5.53 6.05 3.96
CA LEU A 7 -4.76 4.81 3.90
C LEU A 7 -3.83 4.75 5.13
N THR A 8 -3.71 3.59 5.74
CA THR A 8 -2.77 3.29 6.82
C THR A 8 -2.18 1.88 6.64
N VAL A 9 -1.15 1.58 7.43
CA VAL A 9 -0.59 0.23 7.60
C VAL A 9 -0.82 -0.17 9.05
N LEU A 10 -1.46 -1.32 9.26
CA LEU A 10 -1.65 -1.94 10.56
C LEU A 10 -0.49 -2.90 10.82
N VAL A 11 0.05 -2.88 12.03
CA VAL A 11 1.15 -3.74 12.47
C VAL A 11 0.66 -4.76 13.50
N ASP A 12 0.98 -6.03 13.27
CA ASP A 12 0.63 -7.17 14.11
C ASP A 12 -0.89 -7.19 14.43
N ASP A 13 -1.22 -7.06 15.71
CA ASP A 13 -2.59 -7.12 16.23
C ASP A 13 -3.27 -5.74 16.32
N GLU A 14 -2.71 -4.70 15.69
CA GLU A 14 -3.34 -3.38 15.65
C GLU A 14 -4.78 -3.48 15.11
N PRO A 15 -5.77 -2.91 15.83
CA PRO A 15 -7.15 -2.98 15.42
C PRO A 15 -7.37 -2.18 14.14
N THR A 16 -8.23 -2.70 13.26
CA THR A 16 -8.69 -1.92 12.11
C THR A 16 -9.55 -0.76 12.63
N PRO A 17 -9.28 0.49 12.23
CA PRO A 17 -10.12 1.63 12.63
C PRO A 17 -11.59 1.42 12.26
N ASP A 18 -12.49 1.92 13.09
CA ASP A 18 -13.93 1.78 12.87
C ASP A 18 -14.34 2.30 11.49
N GLY A 19 -15.06 1.46 10.73
CA GLY A 19 -15.52 1.80 9.38
C GLY A 19 -14.47 1.68 8.27
N TRP A 20 -13.23 1.31 8.58
CA TRP A 20 -12.19 1.08 7.57
C TRP A 20 -12.19 -0.36 7.07
N ILE A 21 -11.69 -0.55 5.85
CA ILE A 21 -11.53 -1.85 5.20
C ILE A 21 -10.06 -2.28 5.36
N LYS A 22 -9.83 -3.41 6.03
CA LYS A 22 -8.52 -4.07 6.09
C LYS A 22 -8.33 -4.97 4.87
N ILE A 23 -7.22 -4.80 4.16
CA ILE A 23 -6.77 -5.73 3.14
C ILE A 23 -6.07 -6.89 3.85
N GLY A 24 -6.73 -8.06 3.92
CA GLY A 24 -6.29 -9.24 4.67
C GLY A 24 -5.11 -10.00 4.05
N LYS A 25 -4.19 -9.32 3.38
CA LYS A 25 -2.99 -9.89 2.74
C LYS A 25 -1.76 -9.31 3.40
N ASP A 26 -0.99 -10.19 4.03
CA ASP A 26 0.24 -9.83 4.73
C ASP A 26 1.29 -9.29 3.76
N LEU A 27 1.85 -8.12 4.07
CA LEU A 27 2.86 -7.48 3.24
C LEU A 27 4.23 -8.18 3.33
N ASN A 28 4.48 -8.92 4.42
CA ASN A 28 5.67 -9.76 4.61
C ASN A 28 5.42 -11.24 4.26
N ALA A 29 4.41 -11.54 3.42
CA ALA A 29 3.96 -12.91 3.17
C ALA A 29 5.11 -13.85 2.77
N GLY A 30 5.39 -14.84 3.62
CA GLY A 30 6.42 -15.85 3.40
C GLY A 30 7.86 -15.40 3.67
N ALA A 31 8.09 -14.14 4.06
CA ALA A 31 9.39 -13.66 4.52
C ALA A 31 9.60 -13.87 6.03
N GLY A 32 8.51 -13.91 6.80
CA GLY A 32 8.55 -13.78 8.26
C GLY A 32 8.64 -12.31 8.68
N GLY A 33 8.82 -12.03 9.98
CA GLY A 33 8.79 -10.66 10.51
C GLY A 33 7.44 -10.29 11.11
N ALA A 34 7.15 -8.98 11.15
CA ALA A 34 5.86 -8.48 11.63
C ALA A 34 4.75 -8.78 10.62
N TYR A 35 3.53 -8.98 11.10
CA TYR A 35 2.37 -9.07 10.22
C TYR A 35 1.93 -7.66 9.85
N LEU A 36 1.88 -7.34 8.56
CA LEU A 36 1.59 -5.98 8.10
C LEU A 36 0.43 -6.00 7.13
N TYR A 37 -0.51 -5.08 7.29
CA TYR A 37 -1.70 -5.02 6.44
C TYR A 37 -2.05 -3.59 6.09
N PHE A 38 -2.36 -3.31 4.82
CA PHE A 38 -3.02 -2.06 4.48
C PHE A 38 -4.45 -2.04 5.02
N ALA A 39 -4.88 -0.87 5.48
CA ALA A 39 -6.29 -0.58 5.74
C ALA A 39 -6.64 0.81 5.20
N TYR A 40 -7.85 0.96 4.67
CA TYR A 40 -8.26 2.20 4.02
C TYR A 40 -9.71 2.57 4.32
N GLU A 41 -9.99 3.86 4.26
CA GLU A 41 -11.33 4.40 4.39
C GLU A 41 -11.88 4.74 3.01
N GLN A 42 -13.16 4.46 2.77
CA GLN A 42 -13.91 4.94 1.60
C GLN A 42 -14.99 5.92 2.03
N GLY A 43 -15.15 7.00 1.27
CA GLY A 43 -16.17 8.00 1.60
C GLY A 43 -16.30 9.11 0.57
N SER A 44 -17.03 10.16 0.96
CA SER A 44 -17.29 11.35 0.13
C SER A 44 -16.25 12.47 0.32
N GLY A 45 -15.19 12.23 1.09
CA GLY A 45 -14.09 13.18 1.28
C GLY A 45 -13.21 13.33 0.04
N ALA A 46 -12.15 14.15 0.15
CA ALA A 46 -11.17 14.30 -0.91
C ALA A 46 -10.45 12.95 -1.15
N PRO A 47 -10.57 12.36 -2.35
CA PRO A 47 -10.01 11.04 -2.62
C PRO A 47 -8.49 11.11 -2.79
N ILE A 48 -7.82 10.01 -2.46
CA ILE A 48 -6.43 9.76 -2.85
C ILE A 48 -6.37 9.68 -4.38
N THR A 49 -5.40 10.36 -4.98
CA THR A 49 -5.21 10.42 -6.42
C THR A 49 -3.94 9.70 -6.87
N ASN A 50 -2.95 9.57 -5.99
CA ASN A 50 -1.70 8.87 -6.28
C ASN A 50 -1.09 8.28 -5.00
N ILE A 51 -0.46 7.11 -5.14
CA ILE A 51 0.27 6.39 -4.10
C ILE A 51 1.65 6.06 -4.67
N ILE A 52 2.70 6.34 -3.90
CA ILE A 52 4.09 6.02 -4.23
C ILE A 52 4.73 5.25 -3.07
N PHE A 53 5.89 4.67 -3.35
CA PHE A 53 6.73 4.02 -2.35
C PHE A 53 8.10 4.69 -2.27
N LEU A 54 8.51 5.00 -1.05
CA LEU A 54 9.83 5.54 -0.72
C LEU A 54 10.73 4.34 -0.34
N LEU A 55 11.94 4.26 -0.87
CA LEU A 55 12.78 3.05 -0.84
C LEU A 55 14.00 3.20 0.09
N SER A 56 13.94 4.16 1.01
CA SER A 56 14.94 4.37 2.06
C SER A 56 14.27 4.95 3.32
N LYS A 57 14.81 4.62 4.50
CA LYS A 57 14.30 5.12 5.79
C LYS A 57 14.34 6.66 5.89
N ASP A 58 15.38 7.24 5.30
CA ASP A 58 15.68 8.67 5.38
C ASP A 58 15.05 9.45 4.20
N GLU A 59 14.35 8.76 3.30
CA GLU A 59 13.70 9.40 2.16
C GLU A 59 12.47 10.21 2.63
N SER A 60 12.47 11.49 2.25
CA SER A 60 11.34 12.37 2.50
C SER A 60 10.30 12.20 1.39
N ALA A 61 9.02 12.19 1.75
CA ALA A 61 7.97 12.26 0.76
C ALA A 61 8.06 13.57 -0.04
N PRO A 62 7.71 13.56 -1.35
CA PRO A 62 7.58 14.78 -2.14
C PRO A 62 6.57 15.75 -1.50
N PRO A 63 6.62 17.05 -1.84
CA PRO A 63 5.59 18.00 -1.43
C PRO A 63 4.18 17.48 -1.76
N SER A 64 3.21 17.77 -0.89
CA SER A 64 1.81 17.29 -0.93
C SER A 64 1.56 15.82 -0.60
N TYR A 65 2.60 14.97 -0.54
CA TYR A 65 2.43 13.58 -0.13
C TYR A 65 2.45 13.44 1.39
N HIS A 66 1.53 12.64 1.90
CA HIS A 66 1.51 12.16 3.27
C HIS A 66 2.22 10.81 3.34
N ARG A 67 3.37 10.75 4.02
CA ARG A 67 4.12 9.51 4.30
C ARG A 67 3.47 8.78 5.48
N ILE A 68 3.26 7.48 5.33
CA ILE A 68 2.93 6.56 6.43
C ILE A 68 4.27 6.06 6.99
N ASP A 69 4.56 6.36 8.26
CA ASP A 69 5.86 6.05 8.89
C ASP A 69 5.91 4.62 9.45
N VAL A 70 5.65 3.65 8.58
CA VAL A 70 5.74 2.21 8.86
C VAL A 70 6.57 1.57 7.74
N ASP A 71 7.66 0.90 8.13
CA ASP A 71 8.46 0.09 7.21
C ASP A 71 7.66 -1.16 6.81
N LEU A 72 7.41 -1.32 5.51
CA LEU A 72 6.63 -2.45 4.98
C LEU A 72 7.37 -3.78 5.09
N ASN A 73 8.68 -3.78 5.35
CA ASN A 73 9.48 -4.98 5.62
C ASN A 73 9.85 -5.14 7.10
N LYS A 74 9.10 -4.51 8.01
CA LYS A 74 9.42 -4.49 9.45
C LYS A 74 9.61 -5.91 10.00
N GLY A 75 10.81 -6.18 10.52
CA GLY A 75 11.18 -7.46 11.12
C GLY A 75 11.51 -8.57 10.12
N ALA A 76 11.31 -8.36 8.82
CA ALA A 76 11.61 -9.34 7.77
C ALA A 76 13.05 -9.21 7.22
N GLY A 77 13.73 -8.09 7.52
CA GLY A 77 15.12 -7.86 7.11
C GLY A 77 15.31 -7.46 5.64
N GLY A 78 14.23 -7.07 4.96
CA GLY A 78 14.25 -6.57 3.58
C GLY A 78 14.66 -5.12 3.42
N ALA A 79 14.38 -4.57 2.24
CA ALA A 79 14.61 -3.16 1.95
C ALA A 79 13.66 -2.28 2.80
N TYR A 80 14.13 -1.10 3.20
CA TYR A 80 13.27 -0.08 3.79
C TYR A 80 12.27 0.41 2.73
N ILE A 81 10.97 0.20 2.99
CA ILE A 81 9.91 0.64 2.07
C ILE A 81 8.83 1.34 2.88
N TYR A 82 8.42 2.53 2.44
CA TYR A 82 7.36 3.31 3.08
C TYR A 82 6.33 3.73 2.05
N THR A 83 5.06 3.72 2.44
CA THR A 83 3.97 4.19 1.60
C THR A 83 3.81 5.70 1.75
N ALA A 84 3.56 6.42 0.65
CA ALA A 84 3.10 7.80 0.70
C ALA A 84 1.98 8.03 -0.30
N PHE A 85 1.03 8.90 0.04
CA PHE A 85 -0.12 9.20 -0.83
C PHE A 85 -0.43 10.68 -0.91
N THR A 86 -1.10 11.11 -1.97
CA THR A 86 -1.53 12.49 -2.19
C THR A 86 -2.98 12.54 -2.67
N ARG A 87 -3.59 13.72 -2.59
CA ARG A 87 -4.94 14.03 -3.08
C ARG A 87 -4.92 15.09 -4.20
N GLU A 88 -3.74 15.45 -4.67
CA GLU A 88 -3.56 16.42 -5.75
C GLU A 88 -4.13 15.87 -7.07
N ALA A 89 -5.16 16.53 -7.61
CA ALA A 89 -5.88 16.08 -8.79
C ALA A 89 -5.01 16.05 -10.07
N HIS A 90 -3.95 16.86 -10.13
CA HIS A 90 -3.03 16.89 -11.26
C HIS A 90 -2.04 15.70 -11.28
N LEU A 91 -1.94 14.93 -10.18
CA LEU A 91 -1.05 13.78 -10.05
C LEU A 91 -1.71 12.44 -10.37
N GLY A 92 -3.03 12.40 -10.53
CA GLY A 92 -3.76 11.18 -10.87
C GLY A 92 -5.27 11.32 -10.76
N SER A 93 -5.99 10.29 -11.22
CA SER A 93 -7.43 10.18 -11.05
C SER A 93 -7.77 9.63 -9.65
N PRO A 94 -8.95 9.94 -9.09
CA PRO A 94 -9.41 9.36 -7.84
C PRO A 94 -9.28 7.84 -7.82
N ILE A 95 -8.65 7.31 -6.78
CA ILE A 95 -8.60 5.88 -6.50
C ILE A 95 -9.91 5.51 -5.82
N GLU A 96 -10.61 4.52 -6.37
CA GLU A 96 -11.86 4.02 -5.82
C GLU A 96 -11.66 2.83 -4.90
N ASP A 97 -10.64 2.01 -5.17
CA ASP A 97 -10.44 0.78 -4.43
C ASP A 97 -8.97 0.36 -4.40
N LEU A 98 -8.61 -0.39 -3.36
CA LEU A 98 -7.27 -0.91 -3.11
C LEU A 98 -7.34 -2.40 -2.78
N ASP A 99 -6.37 -3.17 -3.26
CA ASP A 99 -6.13 -4.54 -2.83
C ASP A 99 -4.61 -4.81 -2.93
N VAL A 100 -4.17 -5.97 -2.47
CA VAL A 100 -2.81 -6.46 -2.64
C VAL A 100 -2.84 -7.72 -3.49
N ILE A 101 -1.81 -7.96 -4.29
CA ILE A 101 -1.63 -9.26 -4.95
C ILE A 101 -0.32 -9.90 -4.48
N LEU A 102 -0.36 -11.22 -4.31
CA LEU A 102 0.77 -12.04 -3.86
C LEU A 102 1.09 -13.05 -4.96
N GLY A 103 2.37 -13.16 -5.34
CA GLY A 103 2.81 -14.09 -6.38
C GLY A 103 4.11 -14.83 -6.04
N ASP A 104 4.31 -15.97 -6.70
CA ASP A 104 5.57 -16.73 -6.65
C ASP A 104 6.64 -16.21 -7.62
N ASN A 105 6.28 -15.24 -8.46
CA ASN A 105 7.20 -14.55 -9.36
C ASN A 105 6.81 -13.06 -9.49
N SER A 106 7.78 -12.22 -9.82
CA SER A 106 7.60 -10.78 -10.01
C SER A 106 6.68 -10.41 -11.19
N GLY A 107 6.38 -11.37 -12.05
CA GLY A 107 5.53 -11.20 -13.22
C GLY A 107 4.02 -11.21 -12.93
N ILE A 108 3.58 -11.46 -11.68
CA ILE A 108 2.15 -11.51 -11.35
C ILE A 108 1.45 -10.20 -11.70
N GLN A 109 0.40 -10.28 -12.52
CA GLN A 109 -0.42 -9.15 -12.92
C GLN A 109 -1.83 -9.26 -12.34
N PRO A 110 -2.44 -8.15 -11.91
CA PRO A 110 -3.85 -8.16 -11.59
C PRO A 110 -4.68 -8.23 -12.88
N GLN A 111 -5.92 -8.70 -12.76
CA GLN A 111 -6.87 -8.64 -13.88
C GLN A 111 -7.48 -7.25 -13.99
N ALA A 112 -7.78 -6.81 -15.22
CA ALA A 112 -8.52 -5.56 -15.43
C ALA A 112 -9.83 -5.55 -14.61
N PRO A 113 -10.25 -4.40 -14.05
CA PRO A 113 -9.72 -3.04 -14.26
C PRO A 113 -8.56 -2.63 -13.33
N TRP A 114 -8.04 -3.55 -12.53
CA TRP A 114 -7.00 -3.24 -11.55
C TRP A 114 -5.65 -2.94 -12.21
N ARG A 115 -4.91 -2.02 -11.58
CA ARG A 115 -3.57 -1.60 -11.97
C ARG A 115 -2.61 -1.87 -10.83
N ARG A 116 -1.40 -2.31 -11.17
CA ARG A 116 -0.33 -2.60 -10.22
C ARG A 116 0.59 -1.39 -10.09
N ILE A 117 1.00 -1.07 -8.86
CA ILE A 117 2.17 -0.20 -8.65
C ILE A 117 3.40 -1.09 -8.67
N ASP A 118 4.34 -0.83 -9.58
CA ASP A 118 5.45 -1.73 -9.89
C ASP A 118 6.61 -1.64 -8.89
N VAL A 119 6.29 -1.85 -7.62
CA VAL A 119 7.22 -1.93 -6.48
C VAL A 119 6.87 -3.17 -5.68
N ASP A 120 7.81 -4.10 -5.60
CA ASP A 120 7.69 -5.25 -4.71
C ASP A 120 7.83 -4.78 -3.26
N LEU A 121 6.74 -4.87 -2.50
CA LEU A 121 6.66 -4.40 -1.12
C LEU A 121 7.42 -5.27 -0.14
N ASN A 122 7.74 -6.50 -0.56
CA ASN A 122 8.48 -7.49 0.21
C ASN A 122 9.95 -7.62 -0.29
N LYS A 123 10.43 -6.60 -1.02
CA LYS A 123 11.71 -6.64 -1.71
C LYS A 123 12.87 -6.85 -0.74
N GLY A 124 13.65 -7.90 -1.01
CA GLY A 124 14.87 -8.22 -0.26
C GLY A 124 14.62 -8.97 1.05
N ALA A 125 13.37 -9.08 1.50
CA ALA A 125 13.01 -9.89 2.66
C ALA A 125 12.91 -11.40 2.33
N GLY A 126 12.70 -11.72 1.04
CA GLY A 126 12.40 -13.08 0.59
C GLY A 126 10.90 -13.38 0.65
N GLY A 127 10.49 -14.62 0.39
CA GLY A 127 9.06 -14.98 0.39
C GLY A 127 8.34 -14.64 -0.91
N LYS A 128 7.07 -14.19 -0.81
CA LYS A 128 6.23 -13.85 -1.96
C LYS A 128 6.60 -12.48 -2.53
N TYR A 129 6.34 -12.30 -3.82
CA TYR A 129 6.28 -10.97 -4.44
C TYR A 129 4.96 -10.32 -4.06
N VAL A 130 5.01 -9.10 -3.53
CA VAL A 130 3.85 -8.41 -2.97
C VAL A 130 3.68 -7.08 -3.65
N TYR A 131 2.49 -6.80 -4.18
CA TYR A 131 2.22 -5.54 -4.87
C TYR A 131 0.90 -4.93 -4.43
N LEU A 132 0.88 -3.62 -4.17
CA LEU A 132 -0.36 -2.87 -4.05
C LEU A 132 -0.99 -2.70 -5.44
N VAL A 133 -2.28 -2.95 -5.53
CA VAL A 133 -3.08 -2.73 -6.73
C VAL A 133 -4.22 -1.76 -6.41
N TYR A 134 -4.60 -0.98 -7.41
CA TYR A 134 -5.67 0.00 -7.31
C TYR A 134 -6.54 -0.02 -8.54
N ARG A 135 -7.75 0.51 -8.43
CA ARG A 135 -8.59 0.88 -9.58
C ARG A 135 -9.12 2.29 -9.40
N ASN A 136 -9.28 2.97 -10.53
CA ASN A 136 -9.97 4.25 -10.61
C ASN A 136 -11.43 4.01 -11.03
N ALA A 137 -12.22 5.07 -10.90
CA ALA A 137 -13.57 5.17 -11.47
C ALA A 137 -13.58 4.92 -13.00
#